data_AF-A0A7X6SKT1-F1
#
_entry.id   AF-A0A7X6SKT1-F1
#
_cell.length_a   1.000
_cell.length_b   1.000
_cell.length_c   1.000
_cell.angle_alpha   90.00
_cell.angle_beta   90.00
_cell.angle_gamma   90.00
#
_symmetry.space_group_name_H-M   'P 1'
#
loop_
_entity.id
_entity.type
_entity.pdbx_description
1 polymer ?
#
loop_
_entity_poly.entity_id
_entity_poly.type
_entity_poly.pdbx_seq_one_letter_code
_entity_poly.pdbx_strand_id
1 'polypeptide(L)'
;HTIDATDAIDPSSVTLAQVEADPTRCPSPEHAARIVEAIERARRDGDSLGGIVTCVARNVPAGLGEPVFDKLTADLAKAMMSLPATRGVEFGTGFAATRLTGREHNDSFVPGPDGRPRTATNHSGGIQGGISNGEDIVFRVAFKPTATISSPQQTVNRANEPVELAAKGRHDPCVLPRAVPIVEAGALLVLADHWLRQRAIDVLPNDH
;
A
#
# COMPACT_ATOMS: atom_id res chain seq x y z
N HIS A 1 13.58 9.27 -14.13
CA HIS A 1 12.59 10.03 -13.32
C HIS A 1 12.06 9.18 -12.16
N THR A 2 11.98 7.85 -12.30
CA THR A 2 11.62 6.94 -11.20
C THR A 2 12.63 7.01 -10.05
N ILE A 3 12.11 7.09 -8.83
CA ILE A 3 12.86 7.03 -7.58
C ILE A 3 12.30 5.83 -6.84
N ASP A 4 13.16 4.84 -6.57
CA ASP A 4 12.81 3.66 -5.80
C ASP A 4 13.61 3.70 -4.50
N ALA A 5 12.91 3.65 -3.37
CA ALA A 5 13.49 3.67 -2.03
C ALA A 5 13.36 2.31 -1.32
N THR A 6 12.84 1.29 -2.00
CA THR A 6 12.47 0.01 -1.39
C THR A 6 13.68 -0.69 -0.79
N ASP A 7 14.84 -0.62 -1.44
CA ASP A 7 16.09 -1.24 -0.94
C ASP A 7 16.72 -0.46 0.23
N ALA A 8 16.32 0.79 0.45
CA ALA A 8 16.88 1.66 1.48
C ALA A 8 16.09 1.62 2.80
N ILE A 9 14.94 0.94 2.83
CA ILE A 9 14.01 0.95 3.96
C ILE A 9 13.65 -0.48 4.30
N ASP A 10 14.01 -0.91 5.51
CA ASP A 10 13.58 -2.20 6.05
C ASP A 10 12.14 -2.10 6.60
N PRO A 11 11.17 -2.83 6.01
CA PRO A 11 9.79 -2.83 6.47
C PRO A 11 9.62 -3.31 7.91
N SER A 12 10.53 -4.11 8.45
CA SER A 12 10.40 -4.65 9.82
C SER A 12 10.81 -3.65 10.91
N SER A 13 11.69 -2.68 10.58
CA SER A 13 12.27 -1.75 11.56
C SER A 13 11.89 -0.29 11.39
N VAL A 14 11.29 0.11 10.25
CA VAL A 14 10.86 1.49 10.02
C VAL A 14 9.82 1.97 11.04
N THR A 15 10.01 3.16 11.61
CA THR A 15 9.14 3.73 12.64
C THR A 15 8.24 4.82 12.09
N LEU A 16 7.09 5.05 12.74
CA LEU A 16 6.20 6.19 12.41
C LEU A 16 6.92 7.54 12.54
N ALA A 17 7.83 7.67 13.51
CA ALA A 17 8.61 8.89 13.67
C ALA A 17 9.51 9.17 12.46
N GLN A 18 10.10 8.13 11.85
CA GLN A 18 10.87 8.28 10.61
C GLN A 18 9.99 8.60 9.41
N VAL A 19 8.79 8.03 9.33
CA VAL A 19 7.82 8.33 8.26
C VAL A 19 7.37 9.79 8.36
N GLU A 20 6.99 10.27 9.55
CA GLU A 20 6.48 11.64 9.74
C GLU A 20 7.59 12.71 9.82
N ALA A 21 8.87 12.33 9.79
CA ALA A 21 9.99 13.28 9.86
C ALA A 21 10.11 14.19 8.63
N ASP A 22 9.57 13.77 7.48
CA ASP A 22 9.64 14.50 6.22
C ASP A 22 8.26 14.66 5.57
N PRO A 23 7.94 15.82 4.95
CA PRO A 23 6.65 16.03 4.30
C PRO A 23 6.32 15.04 3.19
N THR A 24 7.31 14.42 2.54
CA THR A 24 7.09 13.37 1.53
C THR A 24 6.65 12.04 2.13
N ARG A 25 6.80 11.89 3.45
CA ARG A 25 6.64 10.64 4.19
C ARG A 25 7.55 9.50 3.71
N CYS A 26 8.70 9.86 3.13
CA CYS A 26 9.76 8.92 2.81
C CYS A 26 10.75 8.83 4.00
N PRO A 27 10.91 7.65 4.63
CA PRO A 27 11.83 7.45 5.76
C PRO A 27 13.31 7.64 5.46
N SER A 28 13.70 7.64 4.17
CA SER A 28 15.09 7.81 3.74
C SER A 28 15.33 9.27 3.35
N PRO A 29 16.18 10.04 4.08
CA PRO A 29 16.42 11.45 3.78
C PRO A 29 16.94 11.71 2.37
N GLU A 30 17.79 10.82 1.85
CA GLU A 30 18.32 10.91 0.49
C GLU A 30 17.20 10.79 -0.56
N HIS A 31 16.32 9.78 -0.40
CA HIS A 31 15.21 9.56 -1.33
C HIS A 31 14.13 10.64 -1.16
N ALA A 32 13.86 11.09 0.06
CA ALA A 32 12.96 12.20 0.35
C ALA A 32 13.38 13.47 -0.41
N ALA A 33 14.67 13.85 -0.36
CA ALA A 33 15.18 15.00 -1.11
C ALA A 33 14.97 14.86 -2.63
N ARG A 34 15.24 13.67 -3.18
CA ARG A 34 15.00 13.38 -4.61
C ARG A 34 13.52 13.43 -4.98
N ILE A 35 12.64 12.95 -4.09
CA ILE A 35 11.17 13.01 -4.27
C ILE A 35 10.70 14.47 -4.26
N VAL A 36 11.17 15.29 -3.30
CA VAL A 36 10.88 16.73 -3.26
C VAL A 36 11.30 17.40 -4.57
N GLU A 37 12.53 17.16 -5.03
CA GLU A 37 13.04 17.73 -6.27
C GLU A 37 12.17 17.33 -7.47
N ALA A 38 11.78 16.06 -7.57
CA ALA A 38 10.92 15.58 -8.64
C ALA A 38 9.53 16.23 -8.61
N ILE A 39 8.91 16.35 -7.43
CA ILE A 39 7.61 16.99 -7.25
C ILE A 39 7.66 18.47 -7.64
N GLU A 40 8.69 19.19 -7.20
CA GLU A 40 8.85 20.61 -7.53
C GLU A 40 9.17 20.82 -9.01
N ARG A 41 9.91 19.90 -9.65
CA ARG A 41 10.10 19.92 -11.11
C ARG A 41 8.78 19.73 -11.84
N ALA A 42 8.01 18.70 -11.51
CA ALA A 42 6.70 18.48 -12.12
C ALA A 42 5.77 19.68 -11.94
N ARG A 43 5.77 20.32 -10.77
CA ARG A 43 5.02 21.55 -10.54
C ARG A 43 5.45 22.68 -11.49
N ARG A 44 6.75 22.91 -11.65
CA ARG A 44 7.28 23.96 -12.56
C ARG A 44 6.94 23.67 -14.01
N ASP A 45 6.99 22.41 -14.41
CA ASP A 45 6.68 21.95 -15.77
C ASP A 45 5.16 21.88 -16.02
N GLY A 46 4.35 22.20 -15.01
CA GLY A 46 2.90 22.18 -15.09
C GLY A 46 2.32 20.78 -15.30
N ASP A 47 2.97 19.77 -14.72
CA ASP A 47 2.63 18.35 -14.81
C ASP A 47 2.41 17.77 -13.39
N SER A 48 2.15 16.46 -13.29
CA SER A 48 2.00 15.74 -12.04
C SER A 48 2.66 14.36 -12.04
N LEU A 49 2.84 13.81 -10.85
CA LEU A 49 3.49 12.52 -10.62
C LEU A 49 2.56 11.59 -9.85
N GLY A 50 2.69 10.31 -10.16
CA GLY A 50 2.16 9.21 -9.36
C GLY A 50 3.27 8.54 -8.58
N GLY A 51 3.03 7.30 -8.15
CA GLY A 51 4.02 6.46 -7.51
C GLY A 51 3.38 5.37 -6.66
N ILE A 52 4.17 4.79 -5.75
CA ILE A 52 3.77 3.67 -4.92
C ILE A 52 3.95 4.02 -3.44
N VAL A 53 2.98 3.64 -2.62
CA VAL A 53 3.06 3.69 -1.15
C VAL A 53 3.15 2.25 -0.63
N THR A 54 4.14 1.99 0.22
CA THR A 54 4.24 0.72 0.97
C THR A 54 3.58 0.89 2.33
N CYS A 55 2.70 -0.04 2.68
CA CYS A 55 2.08 -0.12 3.99
C CYS A 55 2.58 -1.39 4.71
N VAL A 56 2.88 -1.24 6.00
CA VAL A 56 3.28 -2.34 6.88
C VAL A 56 2.38 -2.33 8.10
N ALA A 57 1.62 -3.40 8.29
CA ALA A 57 0.85 -3.63 9.52
C ALA A 57 1.55 -4.71 10.34
N ARG A 58 2.04 -4.32 11.52
CA ARG A 58 2.80 -5.19 12.43
C ARG A 58 1.93 -5.70 13.56
N ASN A 59 2.35 -6.81 14.16
CA ASN A 59 1.64 -7.43 15.29
C ASN A 59 0.18 -7.80 14.97
N VAL A 60 -0.11 -8.09 13.70
CA VAL A 60 -1.42 -8.59 13.30
C VAL A 60 -1.51 -10.05 13.75
N PRO A 61 -2.53 -10.44 14.55
CA PRO A 61 -2.67 -11.83 14.96
C PRO A 61 -2.86 -12.73 13.74
N ALA A 62 -2.35 -13.96 13.81
CA ALA A 62 -2.68 -14.99 12.83
C ALA A 62 -4.17 -15.33 12.92
N GLY A 63 -4.77 -15.70 11.78
CA GLY A 63 -6.17 -16.16 11.70
C GLY A 63 -7.20 -15.10 11.31
N LEU A 64 -6.79 -13.88 10.93
CA LEU A 64 -7.72 -12.88 10.39
C LEU A 64 -7.99 -13.12 8.90
N GLY A 65 -9.25 -13.08 8.48
CA GLY A 65 -9.67 -13.33 7.11
C GLY A 65 -10.29 -14.70 6.90
N GLU A 66 -10.73 -14.96 5.67
CA GLU A 66 -11.37 -16.21 5.27
C GLU A 66 -10.72 -16.82 4.02
N PRO A 67 -10.88 -18.13 3.78
CA PRO A 67 -10.25 -18.80 2.64
C PRO A 67 -10.90 -18.51 1.28
N VAL A 68 -12.12 -17.94 1.24
CA VAL A 68 -12.89 -17.80 -0.01
C VAL A 68 -13.53 -16.43 -0.18
N PHE A 69 -14.56 -16.10 0.61
CA PHE A 69 -15.39 -14.92 0.37
C PHE A 69 -14.74 -13.66 0.93
N ASP A 70 -14.47 -13.64 2.23
CA ASP A 70 -13.89 -12.49 2.91
C ASP A 70 -12.38 -12.68 3.13
N LYS A 71 -11.66 -12.97 2.03
CA LYS A 71 -10.20 -13.05 2.05
C LYS A 71 -9.63 -11.71 2.50
N LEU A 72 -8.72 -11.73 3.48
CA LEU A 72 -8.08 -10.51 3.98
C LEU A 72 -7.37 -9.73 2.86
N THR A 73 -6.69 -10.43 1.93
CA THR A 73 -6.09 -9.78 0.75
C THR A 73 -7.12 -9.12 -0.15
N ALA A 74 -8.29 -9.72 -0.34
CA ALA A 74 -9.33 -9.18 -1.21
C ALA A 74 -9.97 -7.93 -0.59
N ASP A 75 -10.24 -7.95 0.71
CA ASP A 75 -10.81 -6.78 1.41
C ASP A 75 -9.82 -5.63 1.54
N LEU A 76 -8.54 -5.91 1.84
CA LEU A 76 -7.49 -4.91 1.81
C LEU A 76 -7.37 -4.32 0.40
N ALA A 77 -7.33 -5.16 -0.65
CA ALA A 77 -7.26 -4.69 -2.03
C ALA A 77 -8.49 -3.85 -2.41
N LYS A 78 -9.70 -4.25 -2.01
CA LYS A 78 -10.93 -3.48 -2.24
C LYS A 78 -10.86 -2.11 -1.56
N ALA A 79 -10.46 -2.05 -0.30
CA ALA A 79 -10.33 -0.80 0.44
C ALA A 79 -9.30 0.12 -0.23
N MET A 80 -8.14 -0.41 -0.60
CA MET A 80 -7.08 0.37 -1.25
C MET A 80 -7.49 0.83 -2.65
N MET A 81 -8.08 -0.05 -3.47
CA MET A 81 -8.56 0.31 -4.81
C MET A 81 -9.76 1.28 -4.80
N SER A 82 -10.44 1.44 -3.67
CA SER A 82 -11.48 2.46 -3.50
C SER A 82 -10.91 3.87 -3.30
N LEU A 83 -9.62 4.00 -2.96
CA LEU A 83 -8.98 5.29 -2.74
C LEU A 83 -8.81 6.03 -4.07
N PRO A 84 -8.97 7.37 -4.09
CA PRO A 84 -8.78 8.16 -5.29
C PRO A 84 -7.38 7.95 -5.92
N ALA A 85 -7.35 7.95 -7.26
CA ALA A 85 -6.14 7.81 -8.07
C ALA A 85 -5.41 6.45 -7.96
N THR A 86 -5.92 5.46 -7.22
CA THR A 86 -5.31 4.13 -7.18
C THR A 86 -5.48 3.35 -8.48
N ARG A 87 -4.51 2.48 -8.77
CA ARG A 87 -4.46 1.66 -10.00
C ARG A 87 -4.02 0.22 -9.79
N GLY A 88 -3.47 -0.11 -8.63
CA GLY A 88 -3.05 -1.47 -8.32
C GLY A 88 -2.70 -1.62 -6.86
N VAL A 89 -2.81 -2.86 -6.38
CA VAL A 89 -2.41 -3.27 -5.04
C VAL A 89 -1.68 -4.60 -5.18
N GLU A 90 -0.57 -4.75 -4.47
CA GLU A 90 0.20 -5.99 -4.45
C GLU A 90 0.67 -6.31 -3.03
N PHE A 91 0.75 -7.60 -2.69
CA PHE A 91 1.09 -8.08 -1.34
C PHE A 91 2.43 -8.82 -1.38
N GLY A 92 3.28 -8.61 -0.36
CA GLY A 92 4.60 -9.22 -0.27
C GLY A 92 5.45 -8.94 -1.53
N THR A 93 5.96 -10.01 -2.16
CA THR A 93 6.71 -9.91 -3.42
C THR A 93 5.86 -9.43 -4.60
N GLY A 94 4.54 -9.43 -4.48
CA GLY A 94 3.61 -8.81 -5.41
C GLY A 94 3.71 -9.37 -6.83
N PHE A 95 3.75 -8.50 -7.83
CA PHE A 95 3.85 -8.95 -9.22
C PHE A 95 5.17 -9.64 -9.55
N ALA A 96 6.23 -9.44 -8.77
CA ALA A 96 7.49 -10.15 -8.98
C ALA A 96 7.35 -11.67 -8.75
N ALA A 97 6.36 -12.09 -7.95
CA ALA A 97 6.05 -13.51 -7.69
C ALA A 97 5.74 -14.30 -8.96
N THR A 98 5.19 -13.66 -10.01
CA THR A 98 4.82 -14.36 -11.25
C THR A 98 6.03 -14.85 -12.05
N ARG A 99 7.24 -14.49 -11.63
CA ARG A 99 8.52 -14.89 -12.24
C ARG A 99 9.24 -15.96 -11.44
N LEU A 100 8.67 -16.41 -10.32
CA LEU A 100 9.25 -17.37 -9.40
C LEU A 100 8.55 -18.73 -9.53
N THR A 101 9.29 -19.79 -9.30
CA THR A 101 8.71 -21.12 -9.06
C THR A 101 8.12 -21.18 -7.65
N GLY A 102 7.21 -22.14 -7.42
CA GLY A 102 6.66 -22.35 -6.07
C GLY A 102 7.74 -22.63 -5.02
N ARG A 103 8.85 -23.28 -5.39
CA ARG A 103 9.97 -23.54 -4.48
C ARG A 103 10.68 -22.25 -4.05
N GLU A 104 10.80 -21.28 -4.95
CA GLU A 104 11.45 -20.00 -4.69
C GLU A 104 10.53 -19.04 -3.92
N HIS A 105 9.22 -19.12 -4.14
CA HIS A 105 8.25 -18.20 -3.53
C HIS A 105 7.68 -18.69 -2.18
N ASN A 106 7.65 -20.00 -1.92
CA ASN A 106 6.98 -20.52 -0.73
C ASN A 106 7.67 -20.08 0.57
N ASP A 107 6.88 -19.49 1.46
CA ASP A 107 7.28 -19.18 2.82
C ASP A 107 7.23 -20.43 3.69
N SER A 108 8.40 -21.05 3.92
CA SER A 108 8.51 -22.28 4.74
C SER A 108 8.31 -21.96 6.22
N PHE A 109 7.51 -22.78 6.92
CA PHE A 109 7.32 -22.62 8.36
C PHE A 109 8.52 -23.16 9.16
N VAL A 110 8.91 -22.42 10.19
CA VAL A 110 9.98 -22.73 11.14
C VAL A 110 9.50 -22.50 12.57
N PRO A 111 10.09 -23.16 13.59
CA PRO A 111 9.76 -22.89 14.99
C PRO A 111 10.04 -21.43 15.37
N GLY A 112 9.06 -20.74 15.96
CA GLY A 112 9.23 -19.38 16.48
C GLY A 112 9.67 -19.35 17.96
N PRO A 113 10.22 -18.22 18.43
CA PRO A 113 10.74 -18.04 19.79
C PRO A 113 9.67 -18.11 20.91
N ASP A 114 8.39 -17.97 20.56
CA ASP A 114 7.23 -18.05 21.47
C ASP A 114 6.54 -19.42 21.42
N GLY A 115 7.15 -20.41 20.78
CA GLY A 115 6.58 -21.75 20.60
C GLY A 115 5.50 -21.83 19.52
N ARG A 116 5.20 -20.73 18.81
CA ARG A 116 4.31 -20.70 17.65
C ARG A 116 5.14 -20.74 16.36
N PRO A 117 4.67 -21.39 15.29
CA PRO A 117 5.38 -21.38 14.02
C PRO A 117 5.41 -19.97 13.43
N ARG A 118 6.50 -19.65 12.73
CA ARG A 118 6.69 -18.46 11.90
C ARG A 118 7.15 -18.86 10.52
N THR A 119 7.17 -17.95 9.56
CA THR A 119 7.74 -18.25 8.25
C THR A 119 9.20 -17.79 8.15
N ALA A 120 10.04 -18.54 7.43
CA ALA A 120 11.45 -18.19 7.24
C ALA A 120 11.67 -16.96 6.35
N THR A 121 10.69 -16.67 5.50
CA THR A 121 10.60 -15.53 4.59
C THR A 121 9.20 -14.95 4.68
N ASN A 122 8.97 -13.76 4.10
CA ASN A 122 7.65 -13.13 4.05
C ASN A 122 7.26 -12.73 2.62
N HIS A 123 7.41 -13.66 1.67
CA HIS A 123 7.08 -13.44 0.26
C HIS A 123 5.59 -13.26 0.02
N SER A 124 4.75 -13.89 0.84
CA SER A 124 3.29 -13.74 0.87
C SER A 124 2.81 -12.41 1.45
N GLY A 125 3.68 -11.67 2.17
CA GLY A 125 3.32 -10.39 2.78
C GLY A 125 2.34 -10.55 3.94
N GLY A 126 2.55 -11.55 4.79
CA GLY A 126 1.81 -11.79 6.02
C GLY A 126 0.44 -12.45 5.84
N ILE A 127 0.07 -12.81 4.61
CA ILE A 127 -1.26 -13.35 4.29
C ILE A 127 -1.13 -14.57 3.37
N GLN A 128 -1.56 -15.74 3.84
CA GLN A 128 -1.55 -17.00 3.07
C GLN A 128 -2.97 -17.55 2.97
N GLY A 129 -3.40 -17.90 1.75
CA GLY A 129 -4.76 -18.41 1.53
C GLY A 129 -5.88 -17.41 1.83
N GLY A 130 -5.57 -16.12 1.99
CA GLY A 130 -6.53 -15.09 2.41
C GLY A 130 -6.63 -14.89 3.92
N ILE A 131 -5.75 -15.53 4.70
CA ILE A 131 -5.73 -15.49 6.16
C ILE A 131 -4.36 -14.94 6.63
N SER A 132 -4.35 -14.06 7.63
CA SER A 132 -3.10 -13.59 8.23
C SER A 132 -2.33 -14.74 8.88
N ASN A 133 -1.02 -14.82 8.64
CA ASN A 133 -0.17 -15.90 9.18
C ASN A 133 0.65 -15.51 10.41
N GLY A 134 0.54 -14.25 10.87
CA GLY A 134 1.23 -13.72 12.05
C GLY A 134 2.54 -13.01 11.76
N GLU A 135 3.03 -13.05 10.52
CA GLU A 135 4.09 -12.15 10.06
C GLU A 135 3.54 -10.75 9.76
N ASP A 136 4.44 -9.79 9.57
CA ASP A 136 4.07 -8.44 9.14
C ASP A 136 3.28 -8.48 7.83
N ILE A 137 2.13 -7.83 7.81
CA ILE A 137 1.36 -7.66 6.58
C ILE A 137 2.01 -6.53 5.79
N VAL A 138 2.52 -6.85 4.60
CA VAL A 138 3.22 -5.90 3.73
C VAL A 138 2.51 -5.84 2.39
N PHE A 139 2.06 -4.65 2.00
CA PHE A 139 1.47 -4.43 0.69
C PHE A 139 1.83 -3.06 0.13
N ARG A 140 1.73 -2.94 -1.19
CA ARG A 140 2.04 -1.73 -1.94
C ARG A 140 0.83 -1.27 -2.73
N VAL A 141 0.57 0.03 -2.73
CA VAL A 141 -0.56 0.65 -3.44
C VAL A 141 -0.03 1.62 -4.49
N ALA A 142 -0.38 1.38 -5.75
CA ALA A 142 0.02 2.21 -6.87
C ALA A 142 -1.00 3.32 -7.11
N PHE A 143 -0.53 4.57 -7.19
CA PHE A 143 -1.29 5.76 -7.50
C PHE A 143 -0.84 6.33 -8.85
N LYS A 144 -1.81 6.63 -9.72
CA LYS A 144 -1.53 7.36 -10.96
C LYS A 144 -1.26 8.85 -10.69
N PRO A 145 -0.61 9.57 -11.63
CA PRO A 145 -0.58 11.02 -11.61
C PRO A 145 -1.99 11.65 -11.53
N THR A 146 -2.07 12.85 -10.94
CA THR A 146 -3.33 13.61 -10.89
C THR A 146 -3.72 14.05 -12.30
N ALA A 147 -5.00 13.91 -12.65
CA ALA A 147 -5.44 14.23 -14.02
C ALA A 147 -5.41 15.74 -14.30
N THR A 148 -5.66 16.55 -13.27
CA THR A 148 -5.68 18.00 -13.36
C THR A 148 -4.28 18.56 -13.17
N ILE A 149 -3.67 18.95 -14.29
CA ILE A 149 -2.38 19.63 -14.35
C ILE A 149 -2.59 21.06 -14.84
N SER A 150 -1.62 21.94 -14.63
CA SER A 150 -1.72 23.33 -15.10
C SER A 150 -1.40 23.50 -16.58
N SER A 151 -0.76 22.51 -17.21
CA SER A 151 -0.57 22.49 -18.65
C SER A 151 -1.92 22.39 -19.39
N PRO A 152 -2.11 23.13 -20.49
CA PRO A 152 -3.30 23.00 -21.31
C PRO A 152 -3.51 21.57 -21.81
N GLN A 153 -4.75 21.09 -21.75
CA GLN A 153 -5.13 19.75 -22.21
C GLN A 153 -6.25 19.83 -23.24
N GLN A 154 -6.13 19.04 -24.30
CA GLN A 154 -7.21 18.86 -25.27
C GLN A 154 -8.32 18.01 -24.64
N THR A 155 -9.56 18.48 -24.75
CA THR A 155 -10.75 17.77 -24.28
C THR A 155 -11.94 18.12 -25.16
N VAL A 156 -13.13 17.66 -24.79
CA VAL A 156 -14.38 18.01 -25.46
C VAL A 156 -15.33 18.72 -24.49
N ASN A 157 -16.06 19.72 -25.00
CA ASN A 157 -17.11 20.37 -24.23
C ASN A 157 -18.39 19.49 -24.20
N ARG A 158 -19.46 19.97 -23.54
CA ARG A 158 -20.73 19.24 -23.47
C ARG A 158 -21.45 19.09 -24.83
N ALA A 159 -21.10 19.91 -25.82
CA ALA A 159 -21.58 19.80 -27.19
C ALA A 159 -20.72 18.86 -28.07
N ASN A 160 -19.74 18.18 -27.47
CA ASN A 160 -18.79 17.29 -28.14
C ASN A 160 -17.85 18.02 -29.13
N GLU A 161 -17.57 19.30 -28.88
CA GLU A 161 -16.64 20.09 -29.69
C GLU A 161 -15.25 20.09 -29.04
N PRO A 162 -14.16 20.00 -29.84
CA PRO A 162 -12.80 20.09 -29.32
C PRO A 162 -12.56 21.43 -28.65
N VAL A 163 -12.11 21.40 -27.39
CA VAL A 163 -11.73 22.59 -26.63
C VAL A 163 -10.43 22.33 -25.87
N GLU A 164 -9.70 23.40 -25.61
CA GLU A 164 -8.52 23.36 -24.74
C GLU A 164 -8.93 23.76 -23.32
N LEU A 165 -8.66 22.87 -22.36
CA LEU A 165 -8.87 23.12 -20.94
C LEU A 165 -7.55 23.53 -20.31
N ALA A 166 -7.45 24.81 -19.94
CA ALA A 166 -6.40 25.33 -19.07
C ALA A 166 -6.97 25.43 -17.64
N ALA A 167 -6.70 24.42 -16.81
CA ALA A 167 -7.17 24.41 -15.43
C ALA A 167 -6.52 25.56 -14.63
N LYS A 168 -7.34 26.41 -14.01
CA LYS A 168 -6.89 27.50 -13.13
C LYS A 168 -7.06 27.08 -11.68
N GLY A 169 -5.97 27.06 -10.91
CA GLY A 169 -6.04 26.83 -9.47
C GLY A 169 -4.78 26.18 -8.89
N ARG A 170 -4.82 25.93 -7.58
CA ARG A 170 -3.78 25.17 -6.88
C ARG A 170 -4.01 23.68 -7.14
N HIS A 171 -3.17 23.08 -7.98
CA HIS A 171 -3.19 21.65 -8.26
C HIS A 171 -2.11 20.95 -7.47
N ASP A 172 -2.40 19.72 -7.06
CA ASP A 172 -1.44 18.91 -6.35
C ASP A 172 -0.56 18.16 -7.36
N PRO A 173 0.74 18.50 -7.46
CA PRO A 173 1.66 17.85 -8.38
C PRO A 173 1.95 16.39 -8.00
N CYS A 174 1.61 15.98 -6.78
CA CYS A 174 1.73 14.60 -6.31
C CYS A 174 0.79 14.38 -5.12
N VAL A 175 0.00 13.31 -5.14
CA VAL A 175 -0.95 12.98 -4.05
C VAL A 175 -0.35 12.08 -2.98
N LEU A 176 0.77 11.42 -3.26
CA LEU A 176 1.35 10.37 -2.41
C LEU A 176 1.59 10.80 -0.96
N PRO A 177 2.17 11.98 -0.67
CA PRO A 177 2.36 12.41 0.71
C PRO A 177 1.08 12.35 1.54
N ARG A 178 -0.06 12.73 0.96
CA ARG A 178 -1.36 12.68 1.65
C ARG A 178 -2.04 11.32 1.54
N ALA A 179 -1.61 10.48 0.61
CA ALA A 179 -2.14 9.13 0.47
C ALA A 179 -1.69 8.19 1.59
N VAL A 180 -0.48 8.39 2.16
CA VAL A 180 0.05 7.55 3.25
C VAL A 180 -0.94 7.41 4.43
N PRO A 181 -1.40 8.49 5.10
CA PRO A 181 -2.35 8.34 6.21
C PRO A 181 -3.71 7.75 5.78
N ILE A 182 -4.10 7.92 4.51
CA ILE A 182 -5.35 7.36 3.98
C ILE A 182 -5.23 5.84 3.78
N VAL A 183 -4.08 5.38 3.27
CA VAL A 183 -3.74 3.97 3.13
C VAL A 183 -3.69 3.29 4.50
N GLU A 184 -3.02 3.92 5.47
CA GLU A 184 -2.97 3.44 6.86
C GLU A 184 -4.36 3.31 7.48
N ALA A 185 -5.19 4.35 7.37
CA ALA A 185 -6.54 4.34 7.90
C ALA A 185 -7.40 3.26 7.24
N GLY A 186 -7.33 3.11 5.91
CA GLY A 186 -8.06 2.07 5.19
C GLY A 186 -7.63 0.66 5.60
N ALA A 187 -6.34 0.43 5.81
CA ALA A 187 -5.81 -0.85 6.27
C ALA A 187 -6.30 -1.17 7.69
N LEU A 188 -6.23 -0.18 8.60
CA LEU A 188 -6.69 -0.32 9.99
C LEU A 188 -8.18 -0.64 10.07
N LEU A 189 -9.02 -0.01 9.25
CA LEU A 189 -10.46 -0.30 9.21
C LEU A 189 -10.73 -1.75 8.79
N VAL A 190 -10.07 -2.23 7.74
CA VAL A 190 -10.21 -3.62 7.29
C VAL A 190 -9.73 -4.60 8.38
N LEU A 191 -8.57 -4.34 8.98
CA LEU A 191 -8.03 -5.19 10.04
C LEU A 191 -8.93 -5.20 11.28
N ALA A 192 -9.50 -4.05 11.66
CA ALA A 192 -10.44 -3.95 12.77
C ALA A 192 -11.71 -4.75 12.50
N ASP A 193 -12.28 -4.67 11.29
CA ASP A 193 -13.45 -5.45 10.90
C ASP A 193 -13.19 -6.96 11.02
N HIS A 194 -12.08 -7.44 10.46
CA HIS A 194 -11.70 -8.86 10.52
C HIS A 194 -11.42 -9.32 11.95
N TRP A 195 -10.75 -8.48 12.76
CA TRP A 195 -10.51 -8.78 14.17
C TRP A 195 -11.81 -8.86 14.99
N LEU A 196 -12.76 -7.95 14.76
CA LEU A 196 -14.05 -7.97 15.43
C LEU A 196 -14.88 -9.21 15.05
N ARG A 197 -14.85 -9.63 13.77
CA ARG A 197 -15.49 -10.87 13.32
C ARG A 197 -14.92 -12.09 14.04
N GLN A 198 -13.58 -12.18 14.13
CA GLN A 198 -12.92 -13.28 14.84
C GLN A 198 -13.29 -13.29 16.33
N ARG A 199 -13.34 -12.12 16.99
CA ARG A 199 -13.76 -12.04 18.39
C ARG A 199 -15.22 -12.41 18.64
N ALA A 200 -16.08 -12.24 17.64
CA ALA A 200 -17.49 -12.61 17.75
C ALA A 200 -17.71 -14.13 17.71
N ILE A 201 -16.76 -14.92 17.19
CA ILE A 201 -16.83 -16.38 17.17
C ILE A 201 -16.13 -17.04 18.37
N ASP A 202 -15.18 -16.36 19.01
CA ASP A 202 -14.49 -16.78 20.26
C ASP A 202 -15.37 -16.70 21.53
N VAL A 203 -16.70 -16.64 21.39
CA VAL A 203 -17.67 -16.55 22.49
C VAL A 203 -18.21 -17.91 22.96
N LEU A 204 -17.89 -18.99 22.24
CA LEU A 204 -18.18 -20.35 22.69
C LEU A 204 -17.01 -20.86 23.56
N PRO A 205 -17.26 -21.57 24.67
CA PRO A 205 -16.19 -22.13 25.49
C PRO A 205 -15.25 -22.98 24.63
N ASN A 206 -13.94 -22.76 24.75
CA ASN A 206 -12.96 -23.73 24.28
C ASN A 206 -13.05 -24.93 25.21
N ASP A 207 -13.93 -25.89 24.89
CA ASP A 207 -13.98 -27.19 25.54
C ASP A 207 -12.80 -28.05 25.08
N HIS A 208 -11.59 -27.67 25.47
CA HIS A 208 -10.37 -28.49 25.37
C HIS A 208 -9.46 -28.27 26.59
#